data_AF-A0AAV6CRS8-F1
#
_entry.id   AF-A0AAV6CRS8-F1
#
_cell.length_a   1.000
_cell.length_b   1.000
_cell.length_c   1.000
_cell.angle_alpha   90.00
_cell.angle_beta   90.00
_cell.angle_gamma   90.00
#
_symmetry.space_group_name_H-M   'P 1'
#
loop_
_entity.id
_entity.type
_entity.pdbx_description
1 polymer ?
#
loop_
_entity_poly.entity_id
_entity_poly.type
_entity_poly.pdbx_seq_one_letter_code
_entity_poly.pdbx_strand_id
1 'polypeptide(L)'
;MRDRLWHLALYMFVLGFILNLLGIVSHVVVSAFAKRWFGTPVPPRFTTEWFQYAWTNFDLGRVLGVTVFVALTVVVLALLLGFPAAYILARRNFRGKALLLLLYFLPLLIPQMTYAIPLATTLYRYAIGGTVTGVVLANLVPMVPLAVFILMPFIEQISVNLEWGAAMM
;
A
#
# COMPACT_ATOMS: atom_id res chain seq x y z
N MET A 1 -4.11 -43.19 4.51
CA MET A 1 -3.37 -42.72 5.72
C MET A 1 -2.45 -41.54 5.43
N ARG A 2 -1.64 -41.59 4.37
CA ARG A 2 -0.73 -40.50 3.96
C ARG A 2 -1.44 -39.15 3.76
N ASP A 3 -2.61 -39.14 3.13
CA ASP A 3 -3.35 -37.89 2.88
C ASP A 3 -3.88 -37.25 4.16
N ARG A 4 -4.32 -38.03 5.15
CA ARG A 4 -4.79 -37.52 6.44
C ARG A 4 -3.66 -36.88 7.26
N LEU A 5 -2.45 -37.44 7.17
CA LEU A 5 -1.25 -36.88 7.81
C LEU A 5 -0.84 -35.55 7.15
N TRP A 6 -0.93 -35.45 5.82
CA TRP A 6 -0.67 -34.19 5.10
C TRP A 6 -1.64 -33.08 5.48
N HIS A 7 -2.95 -33.37 5.55
CA HIS A 7 -3.94 -32.38 5.96
C HIS A 7 -3.74 -31.95 7.41
N LEU A 8 -3.42 -32.89 8.32
CA LEU A 8 -3.09 -32.58 9.71
C LEU A 8 -1.86 -31.67 9.80
N ALA A 9 -0.79 -31.98 9.07
CA ALA A 9 0.41 -31.15 9.03
C ALA A 9 0.11 -29.74 8.50
N LEU A 10 -0.71 -29.61 7.47
CA LEU A 10 -1.16 -28.33 6.93
C LEU A 10 -2.01 -27.55 7.93
N TYR A 11 -2.95 -28.18 8.62
CA TYR A 11 -3.75 -27.51 9.65
C TYR A 11 -2.88 -27.05 10.83
N MET A 12 -1.92 -27.86 11.26
CA MET A 12 -0.98 -27.48 12.31
C MET A 12 -0.10 -26.30 11.89
N PHE A 13 0.36 -26.28 10.63
CA PHE A 13 1.13 -25.16 10.08
C PHE A 13 0.29 -23.88 10.01
N VAL A 14 -0.92 -23.95 9.46
CA VAL A 14 -1.84 -22.81 9.36
C VAL A 14 -2.21 -22.29 10.75
N LEU A 15 -2.51 -23.19 11.69
CA LEU A 15 -2.78 -22.82 13.09
C LEU A 15 -1.57 -22.13 13.73
N GLY A 16 -0.37 -22.68 13.57
CA GLY A 16 0.86 -22.08 14.08
C GLY A 16 1.14 -20.70 13.48
N PHE A 17 0.90 -20.53 12.18
CA PHE A 17 1.03 -19.24 11.49
C PHE A 17 0.01 -18.21 12.00
N ILE A 18 -1.26 -18.59 12.13
CA ILE A 18 -2.29 -17.71 12.69
C ILE A 18 -1.96 -17.32 14.13
N LEU A 19 -1.55 -18.27 14.97
CA LEU A 19 -1.16 -18.00 16.35
C LEU A 19 0.06 -17.07 16.42
N ASN A 20 1.02 -17.22 15.51
CA ASN A 20 2.17 -16.33 15.42
C ASN A 20 1.75 -14.90 15.05
N LEU A 21 0.92 -14.74 14.01
CA LEU A 21 0.38 -13.42 13.63
C LEU A 21 -0.41 -12.78 14.75
N LEU A 22 -1.31 -13.54 15.39
CA LEU A 22 -2.08 -13.07 16.54
C LEU A 22 -1.16 -12.68 17.70
N GLY A 23 -0.08 -13.43 17.95
CA GLY A 23 0.92 -13.09 18.96
C GLY A 23 1.61 -11.76 18.69
N ILE A 24 2.05 -11.52 17.45
CA ILE A 24 2.68 -10.25 17.05
C ILE A 24 1.70 -9.08 17.20
N VAL A 25 0.48 -9.22 16.69
CA VAL A 25 -0.56 -8.17 16.79
C VAL A 25 -0.93 -7.93 18.25
N SER A 26 -1.14 -8.98 19.04
CA SER A 26 -1.47 -8.88 20.46
C SER A 26 -0.36 -8.19 21.24
N HIS A 27 0.91 -8.47 20.93
CA HIS A 27 2.03 -7.80 21.59
C HIS A 27 2.02 -6.29 21.33
N VAL A 28 1.77 -5.85 20.09
CA VAL A 28 1.65 -4.41 19.77
C VAL A 28 0.47 -3.78 20.51
N VAL A 29 -0.69 -4.43 20.51
CA VAL A 29 -1.90 -3.92 21.18
C VAL A 29 -1.68 -3.82 22.68
N VAL A 30 -1.18 -4.87 23.33
CA VAL A 30 -0.93 -4.87 24.78
C VAL A 30 0.15 -3.85 25.15
N SER A 31 1.18 -3.68 24.30
CA SER A 31 2.21 -2.66 24.50
C SER A 31 1.65 -1.24 24.47
N ALA A 32 0.63 -0.97 23.65
CA ALA A 32 -0.04 0.33 23.62
C ALA A 32 -0.69 0.70 24.96
N PHE A 33 -1.03 -0.30 25.78
CA PHE A 33 -1.61 -0.12 27.12
C PHE A 33 -0.63 -0.42 28.24
N ALA A 34 0.65 -0.66 28.00
CA ALA A 34 1.59 -1.09 29.05
C ALA A 34 2.67 -0.04 29.34
N LYS A 35 3.13 0.03 30.61
CA LYS A 35 4.35 0.77 30.97
C LYS A 35 5.53 -0.18 31.13
N ARG A 36 6.59 0.06 30.35
CA ARG A 36 7.88 -0.66 30.43
C ARG A 36 7.69 -2.19 30.47
N TRP A 37 7.01 -2.72 29.47
CA TRP A 37 6.75 -4.15 29.33
C TRP A 37 7.88 -4.82 28.53
N PHE A 38 8.87 -5.35 29.25
CA PHE A 38 9.99 -6.10 28.67
C PHE A 38 10.17 -7.42 29.43
N GLY A 39 10.25 -8.54 28.70
CA GLY A 39 10.66 -9.83 29.26
C GLY A 39 9.61 -10.59 30.09
N THR A 40 8.34 -10.17 30.12
CA THR A 40 7.24 -10.87 30.81
C THR A 40 6.09 -11.19 29.85
N PRO A 41 5.33 -12.29 30.01
CA PRO A 41 4.20 -12.61 29.12
C PRO A 41 3.01 -11.66 29.22
N VAL A 42 2.85 -10.96 30.35
CA VAL A 42 1.76 -10.01 30.62
C VAL A 42 2.33 -8.76 31.27
N PRO A 43 1.90 -7.55 30.89
CA PRO A 43 2.41 -6.33 31.48
C PRO A 43 2.04 -6.21 32.96
N PRO A 44 2.95 -5.69 33.79
CA PRO A 44 2.72 -5.57 35.23
C PRO A 44 1.68 -4.49 35.57
N ARG A 45 1.48 -3.49 34.70
CA ARG A 45 0.47 -2.44 34.86
C ARG A 45 -0.05 -1.99 33.50
N PHE A 46 -1.37 -1.85 33.41
CA PHE A 46 -2.04 -1.25 32.27
C PHE A 46 -2.20 0.27 32.49
N THR A 47 -2.13 1.05 31.40
CA THR A 47 -2.26 2.50 31.38
C THR A 47 -2.93 2.95 30.08
N THR A 48 -3.63 4.08 30.12
CA THR A 48 -4.17 4.78 28.95
C THR A 48 -3.44 6.11 28.68
N GLU A 49 -2.42 6.41 29.48
CA GLU A 49 -1.67 7.68 29.43
C GLU A 49 -1.04 7.93 28.06
N TRP A 50 -0.58 6.90 27.35
CA TRP A 50 0.02 7.05 26.02
C TRP A 50 -0.94 7.64 25.00
N PHE A 51 -2.24 7.31 25.09
CA PHE A 51 -3.27 7.86 24.20
C PHE A 51 -3.53 9.33 24.50
N GLN A 52 -3.67 9.68 25.79
CA GLN A 52 -3.82 11.07 26.20
C GLN A 52 -2.59 11.88 25.82
N TYR A 53 -1.40 11.36 26.10
CA TYR A 53 -0.13 11.98 25.78
C TYR A 53 0.03 12.23 24.27
N ALA A 54 -0.32 11.24 23.43
CA ALA A 54 -0.30 11.40 21.98
C ALA A 54 -1.30 12.46 21.51
N TRP A 55 -2.51 12.50 22.08
CA TRP A 55 -3.53 13.48 21.71
C TRP A 55 -3.14 14.91 22.10
N THR A 56 -2.54 15.11 23.28
CA THR A 56 -2.22 16.45 23.79
C THR A 56 -0.85 16.97 23.36
N ASN A 57 0.16 16.10 23.23
CA ASN A 57 1.54 16.53 22.99
C ASN A 57 2.02 16.32 21.54
N PHE A 58 1.40 15.40 20.79
CA PHE A 58 1.82 15.05 19.42
C PHE A 58 0.86 15.52 18.34
N ASP A 59 -0.19 16.27 18.71
CA ASP A 59 -1.23 16.74 17.77
C ASP A 59 -1.74 15.59 16.88
N LEU A 60 -2.04 14.45 17.51
CA LEU A 60 -2.37 13.21 16.82
C LEU A 60 -3.53 13.39 15.83
N GLY A 61 -4.51 14.23 16.18
CA GLY A 61 -5.64 14.54 15.31
C GLY A 61 -5.21 15.16 13.97
N ARG A 62 -4.30 16.14 14.00
CA ARG A 62 -3.76 16.74 12.78
C ARG A 62 -2.92 15.75 11.98
N VAL A 63 -2.07 14.97 12.63
CA VAL A 63 -1.22 13.98 11.96
C VAL A 63 -2.08 12.96 11.20
N LEU A 64 -3.08 12.39 11.89
CA LEU A 64 -4.03 11.45 11.27
C LEU A 64 -4.81 12.10 10.13
N GLY A 65 -5.28 13.34 10.33
CA GLY A 65 -5.99 14.10 9.30
C GLY A 65 -5.16 14.29 8.03
N VAL A 66 -3.89 14.70 8.16
CA VAL A 66 -2.97 14.83 7.01
C VAL A 66 -2.70 13.49 6.36
N THR A 67 -2.47 12.42 7.13
CA THR A 67 -2.24 11.08 6.59
C THR A 67 -3.42 10.58 5.76
N VAL A 68 -4.65 10.69 6.29
CA VAL A 68 -5.87 10.28 5.58
C VAL A 68 -6.07 11.13 4.33
N PHE A 69 -5.89 12.45 4.44
CA PHE A 69 -6.02 13.36 3.30
C PHE A 69 -5.03 12.99 2.19
N VAL A 70 -3.75 12.79 2.52
CA VAL A 70 -2.71 12.41 1.55
C VAL A 70 -3.04 11.06 0.93
N ALA A 71 -3.41 10.05 1.73
CA ALA A 71 -3.72 8.72 1.23
C ALA A 71 -4.89 8.73 0.24
N LEU A 72 -6.00 9.38 0.60
CA LEU A 72 -7.17 9.51 -0.28
C LEU A 72 -6.84 10.27 -1.56
N THR A 73 -6.11 11.39 -1.44
CA THR A 73 -5.72 12.20 -2.59
C THR A 73 -4.85 11.41 -3.56
N VAL A 74 -3.85 10.69 -3.04
CA VAL A 74 -2.97 9.84 -3.85
C VAL A 74 -3.77 8.72 -4.52
N VAL A 75 -4.68 8.05 -3.82
CA VAL A 75 -5.52 6.99 -4.39
C VAL A 75 -6.39 7.53 -5.53
N VAL A 76 -7.08 8.64 -5.31
CA VAL A 76 -7.96 9.24 -6.33
C VAL A 76 -7.15 9.64 -7.56
N LEU A 77 -6.04 10.36 -7.38
CA LEU A 77 -5.19 10.78 -8.48
C LEU A 77 -4.53 9.59 -9.20
N ALA A 78 -4.09 8.57 -8.46
CA ALA A 78 -3.51 7.36 -9.04
C ALA A 78 -4.52 6.59 -9.88
N LEU A 79 -5.79 6.52 -9.46
CA LEU A 79 -6.85 5.90 -10.24
C LEU A 79 -7.24 6.75 -11.46
N LEU A 80 -7.34 8.07 -11.31
CA LEU A 80 -7.65 8.98 -12.41
C LEU A 80 -6.62 8.89 -13.55
N LEU A 81 -5.34 8.75 -13.21
CA LEU A 81 -4.26 8.62 -14.18
C LEU A 81 -4.05 7.15 -14.63
N GLY A 82 -4.14 6.21 -13.70
CA GLY A 82 -3.85 4.80 -13.92
C GLY A 82 -4.96 4.07 -14.66
N PHE A 83 -6.23 4.36 -14.40
CA PHE A 83 -7.34 3.71 -15.09
C PHE A 83 -7.30 3.87 -16.63
N PRO A 84 -7.22 5.09 -17.20
CA PRO A 84 -7.14 5.24 -18.65
C PRO A 84 -5.87 4.62 -19.24
N ALA A 85 -4.74 4.74 -18.54
CA ALA A 85 -3.48 4.11 -18.96
C ALA A 85 -3.61 2.57 -19.01
N ALA A 86 -4.18 1.97 -17.97
CA ALA A 86 -4.44 0.53 -17.90
C ALA A 86 -5.37 0.07 -19.01
N TYR A 87 -6.44 0.81 -19.27
CA TYR A 87 -7.39 0.49 -20.34
C TYR A 87 -6.72 0.48 -21.72
N ILE A 88 -5.97 1.53 -22.05
CA ILE A 88 -5.24 1.62 -23.32
C ILE A 88 -4.24 0.48 -23.44
N LEU A 89 -3.45 0.24 -22.38
CA LEU A 89 -2.44 -0.81 -22.38
C LEU A 89 -3.04 -2.23 -22.44
N ALA A 90 -4.20 -2.47 -21.84
CA ALA A 90 -4.91 -3.75 -21.90
C ALA A 90 -5.53 -4.00 -23.28
N ARG A 91 -6.16 -2.98 -23.89
CA ARG A 91 -6.95 -3.14 -25.12
C ARG A 91 -6.18 -2.91 -26.41
N ARG A 92 -5.08 -2.14 -26.39
CA ARG A 92 -4.30 -1.84 -27.59
C ARG A 92 -3.00 -2.63 -27.63
N ASN A 93 -2.70 -3.16 -28.81
CA ASN A 93 -1.38 -3.70 -29.17
C ASN A 93 -0.75 -2.77 -30.21
N PHE A 94 0.44 -2.26 -29.91
CA PHE A 94 1.18 -1.35 -30.79
C PHE A 94 2.68 -1.59 -30.66
N ARG A 95 3.44 -1.14 -31.66
CA ARG A 95 4.91 -1.31 -31.73
C ARG A 95 5.54 -0.48 -30.60
N GLY A 96 6.33 -1.13 -29.72
CA GLY A 96 6.98 -0.48 -28.57
C GLY A 96 6.23 -0.60 -27.23
N LYS A 97 5.07 -1.27 -27.19
CA LYS A 97 4.32 -1.52 -25.94
C LYS A 97 5.18 -2.11 -24.82
N ALA A 98 6.02 -3.09 -25.13
CA ALA A 98 6.90 -3.72 -24.14
C ALA A 98 7.89 -2.74 -23.48
N LEU A 99 8.48 -1.83 -24.27
CA LEU A 99 9.39 -0.80 -23.75
C LEU A 99 8.62 0.20 -22.88
N LEU A 100 7.43 0.62 -23.30
CA LEU A 100 6.60 1.50 -22.48
C LEU A 100 6.21 0.85 -21.15
N LEU A 101 5.81 -0.42 -21.15
CA LEU A 101 5.51 -1.17 -19.92
C LEU A 101 6.72 -1.25 -19.00
N LEU A 102 7.91 -1.51 -19.56
CA LEU A 102 9.16 -1.52 -18.79
C LEU A 102 9.44 -0.16 -18.14
N LEU A 103 9.35 0.93 -18.90
CA LEU A 103 9.58 2.29 -18.38
C LEU A 103 8.52 2.67 -17.34
N TYR A 104 7.27 2.28 -17.58
CA TYR A 104 6.15 2.60 -16.70
C TYR A 104 6.26 1.89 -15.36
N PHE A 105 6.64 0.61 -15.35
CA PHE A 105 6.80 -0.17 -14.12
C PHE A 105 8.18 -0.04 -13.48
N LEU A 106 9.10 0.71 -14.09
CA LEU A 106 10.44 0.92 -13.57
C LEU A 106 10.49 1.37 -12.09
N PRO A 107 9.61 2.30 -11.62
CA PRO A 107 9.59 2.69 -10.21
C PRO A 107 9.22 1.58 -9.23
N LEU A 108 8.53 0.52 -9.70
CA LEU A 108 8.17 -0.65 -8.89
C LEU A 108 9.30 -1.68 -8.84
N LEU A 109 10.12 -1.73 -9.90
CA LEU A 109 11.21 -2.69 -10.04
C LEU A 109 12.48 -2.23 -9.33
N ILE A 110 12.71 -0.92 -9.25
CA ILE A 110 13.89 -0.35 -8.58
C ILE A 110 13.60 -0.18 -7.07
N PRO A 111 14.56 -0.48 -6.18
CA PRO A 111 14.41 -0.20 -4.76
C PRO A 111 14.10 1.28 -4.49
N GLN A 112 13.06 1.54 -3.70
CA GLN A 112 12.59 2.89 -3.42
C GLN A 112 13.68 3.80 -2.83
N MET A 113 14.56 3.22 -2.01
CA MET A 113 15.69 3.93 -1.41
C MET A 113 16.65 4.51 -2.46
N THR A 114 16.78 3.88 -3.63
CA THR A 114 17.71 4.30 -4.69
C THR A 114 17.30 5.64 -5.31
N TYR A 115 16.00 5.87 -5.51
CA TYR A 115 15.50 7.10 -6.12
C TYR A 115 14.92 8.10 -5.11
N ALA A 116 14.79 7.75 -3.83
CA ALA A 116 14.23 8.62 -2.79
C ALA A 116 14.99 9.95 -2.65
N ILE A 117 16.33 9.91 -2.57
CA ILE A 117 17.18 11.10 -2.46
C ILE A 117 17.05 12.01 -3.70
N PRO A 118 17.25 11.53 -4.95
CA PRO A 118 17.12 12.40 -6.11
C PRO A 118 15.70 12.94 -6.29
N LEU A 119 14.67 12.15 -5.96
CA LEU A 119 13.29 12.65 -5.96
C LEU A 119 13.08 13.76 -4.94
N ALA A 120 13.53 13.56 -3.69
CA ALA A 120 13.42 14.56 -2.64
C ALA A 120 14.16 15.84 -3.00
N THR A 121 15.42 15.76 -3.42
CA THR A 121 16.21 16.93 -3.86
C THR A 121 15.54 17.67 -5.00
N THR A 122 14.88 16.98 -5.94
CA THR A 122 14.10 17.59 -7.02
C THR A 122 12.90 18.35 -6.47
N LEU A 123 12.13 17.76 -5.55
CA LEU A 123 10.99 18.44 -4.91
C LEU A 123 11.44 19.69 -4.13
N TYR A 124 12.56 19.62 -3.40
CA TYR A 124 13.14 20.79 -2.72
C TYR A 124 13.61 21.86 -3.70
N ARG A 125 14.19 21.49 -4.85
CA ARG A 125 14.57 22.45 -5.91
C ARG A 125 13.36 23.21 -6.45
N TYR A 126 12.21 22.57 -6.56
CA TYR A 126 10.95 23.21 -6.96
C TYR A 126 10.17 23.86 -5.80
N ALA A 127 10.80 24.03 -4.63
CA ALA A 127 10.21 24.64 -3.42
C ALA A 127 8.92 23.95 -2.91
N ILE A 128 8.67 22.70 -3.30
CA ILE A 128 7.56 21.86 -2.83
C ILE A 128 8.04 20.76 -1.86
N GLY A 129 9.35 20.67 -1.61
CA GLY A 129 9.92 19.77 -0.62
C GLY A 129 9.44 20.10 0.79
N GLY A 130 9.10 19.07 1.56
CA GLY A 130 8.55 19.23 2.92
C GLY A 130 7.08 19.69 2.97
N THR A 131 6.39 19.82 1.84
CA THR A 131 4.96 20.19 1.78
C THR A 131 4.08 18.96 1.54
N VAL A 132 2.79 19.07 1.88
CA VAL A 132 1.78 18.04 1.59
C VAL A 132 1.74 17.70 0.10
N THR A 133 1.81 18.72 -0.76
CA THR A 133 1.86 18.55 -2.23
C THR A 133 3.06 17.74 -2.67
N GLY A 134 4.25 18.02 -2.12
CA GLY A 134 5.46 17.25 -2.41
C GLY A 134 5.31 15.78 -2.00
N VAL A 135 4.69 15.50 -0.86
CA VAL A 135 4.41 14.13 -0.41
C VAL A 135 3.43 13.42 -1.34
N VAL A 136 2.34 14.09 -1.76
CA VAL A 136 1.37 13.52 -2.71
C VAL A 136 2.06 13.16 -4.03
N LEU A 137 2.84 14.09 -4.61
CA LEU A 137 3.55 13.86 -5.86
C LEU A 137 4.59 12.73 -5.75
N ALA A 138 5.32 12.66 -4.64
CA ALA A 138 6.29 11.60 -4.40
C ALA A 138 5.61 10.22 -4.35
N ASN A 139 4.45 10.12 -3.70
CA ASN A 139 3.70 8.87 -3.59
C ASN A 139 3.04 8.46 -4.91
N LEU A 140 2.70 9.41 -5.79
CA LEU A 140 2.15 9.11 -7.11
C LEU A 140 3.14 8.36 -8.01
N VAL A 141 4.44 8.60 -7.85
CA VAL A 141 5.50 7.98 -8.67
C VAL A 141 5.39 6.44 -8.70
N PRO A 142 5.31 5.73 -7.55
CA PRO A 142 5.04 4.29 -7.56
C PRO A 142 3.54 3.95 -7.62
N MET A 143 2.65 4.80 -7.10
CA MET A 143 1.23 4.42 -6.98
C MET A 143 0.51 4.37 -8.34
N VAL A 144 0.86 5.25 -9.28
CA VAL A 144 0.30 5.24 -10.64
C VAL A 144 0.69 3.97 -11.40
N PRO A 145 1.98 3.56 -11.45
CA PRO A 145 2.42 2.24 -11.92
C PRO A 145 1.69 1.08 -11.28
N LEU A 146 1.53 1.10 -9.95
CA LEU A 146 0.86 0.05 -9.21
C LEU A 146 -0.62 -0.06 -9.61
N ALA A 147 -1.31 1.07 -9.75
CA ALA A 147 -2.71 1.10 -10.19
C ALA A 147 -2.87 0.45 -11.57
N VAL A 148 -2.00 0.78 -12.54
CA VAL A 148 -2.02 0.13 -13.86
C VAL A 148 -1.70 -1.35 -13.79
N PHE A 149 -0.70 -1.73 -13.00
CA PHE A 149 -0.30 -3.12 -12.81
C PHE A 149 -1.45 -3.99 -12.30
N ILE A 150 -2.28 -3.44 -11.39
CA ILE A 150 -3.45 -4.12 -10.84
C ILE A 150 -4.64 -4.09 -11.82
N LEU A 151 -4.92 -2.94 -12.45
CA LEU A 151 -6.11 -2.76 -13.28
C LEU A 151 -6.00 -3.45 -14.65
N MET A 152 -4.81 -3.52 -15.23
CA MET A 152 -4.60 -4.11 -16.57
C MET A 152 -5.08 -5.57 -16.66
N PRO A 153 -4.64 -6.52 -15.81
CA PRO A 153 -5.11 -7.91 -15.90
C PRO A 153 -6.60 -8.05 -15.60
N PHE A 154 -7.18 -7.14 -14.82
CA PHE A 154 -8.61 -7.11 -14.56
C PHE A 154 -9.40 -6.70 -15.82
N ILE A 155 -8.97 -5.65 -16.52
CA ILE A 155 -9.57 -5.20 -17.78
C ILE A 155 -9.42 -6.28 -18.86
N GLU A 156 -8.26 -6.93 -18.96
CA GLU A 156 -8.02 -8.00 -19.92
C GLU A 156 -8.97 -9.20 -19.75
N GLN A 157 -9.36 -9.51 -18.51
CA GLN A 157 -10.30 -10.59 -18.19
C GLN A 157 -11.75 -10.28 -18.62
N ILE A 158 -12.13 -9.00 -18.75
CA ILE A 158 -13.46 -8.61 -19.20
C ILE A 158 -13.59 -8.89 -20.70
N SER A 159 -14.61 -9.66 -21.10
CA SER A 159 -14.83 -10.00 -22.50
C SER A 159 -15.14 -8.77 -23.34
N VAL A 160 -14.45 -8.64 -24.48
CA VAL A 160 -14.62 -7.52 -25.42
C VAL A 160 -16.06 -7.42 -25.94
N ASN A 161 -16.79 -8.54 -26.04
CA ASN A 161 -18.18 -8.57 -26.49
C ASN A 161 -19.13 -7.72 -25.61
N LEU A 162 -18.85 -7.60 -24.30
CA LEU A 162 -19.64 -6.76 -23.41
C LEU A 162 -19.45 -5.27 -23.72
N GLU A 163 -18.24 -4.86 -24.08
CA GLU A 163 -17.94 -3.47 -24.50
C GLU A 163 -18.63 -3.14 -25.83
N TRP A 164 -18.63 -4.07 -26.77
CA TRP A 164 -19.31 -3.90 -28.07
C TRP A 164 -20.82 -3.83 -27.91
N GLY A 165 -21.41 -4.69 -27.06
CA GLY A 165 -22.84 -4.66 -26.76
C GLY A 165 -23.27 -3.34 -26.12
N ALA A 166 -22.46 -2.78 -25.22
CA ALA A 166 -22.72 -1.46 -24.64
C ALA A 166 -22.58 -0.32 -25.65
N ALA A 167 -21.63 -0.41 -26.60
CA ALA A 167 -21.43 0.60 -27.64
C ALA A 167 -22.51 0.59 -28.73
N MET A 168 -23.31 -0.49 -28.82
CA MET A 168 -24.40 -0.63 -29.79
C MET A 168 -25.78 -0.18 -29.27
N MET A 169 -25.90 0.11 -27.96
CA MET A 169 -27.11 0.69 -27.34
C MET A 169 -27.09 2.21 -27.41
#